data_AF-A0A6G0T5Z2-F1
#
_entry.id   AF-A0A6G0T5Z2-F1
#
_cell.length_a   1.000
_cell.length_b   1.000
_cell.length_c   1.000
_cell.angle_alpha   90.00
_cell.angle_beta   90.00
_cell.angle_gamma   90.00
#
_symmetry.space_group_name_H-M   'P 1'
#
loop_
_entity.id
_entity.type
_entity.pdbx_description
1 polymer ?
#
loop_
_entity_poly.entity_id
_entity_poly.type
_entity_poly.pdbx_seq_one_letter_code
_entity_poly.pdbx_strand_id
1 'polypeptide(L)'
;MSQKKSFFCMNTLKQFDAFAKPLEEVQIKTVWGGIVSLVCFLTIVFLMVSNLVEYLDNTPTEELFVDTSRNKKLQINFDIIVPKISCDFLVLDAVDNSGETHLQVDHNIYKRRLNLEGQPISDPEKSDDVGSKKTLNPTSMLKSNETDNANNTAELCGSCYGAESLTIPCCNTCDDVKRAYKMKNWDFHPYSIEQCKNQSSQNEMYDKAFKEGCQLYGTLLVNRVSGSFHIAPGMSFSFNHMHVHDVHPFSSSSFNTTHIIRHLSFGQKLESITSHGGNPLDSTESIAEEGK
;
A
#
# COMPACT_ATOMS: atom_id res chain seq x y z
N MET A 1 -69.83 -16.43 -10.37
CA MET A 1 -69.49 -16.19 -8.93
C MET A 1 -68.55 -14.98 -8.78
N SER A 2 -68.87 -13.83 -9.42
CA SER A 2 -67.95 -12.67 -9.52
C SER A 2 -68.68 -11.32 -9.41
N GLN A 3 -69.59 -11.18 -8.44
CA GLN A 3 -70.26 -9.89 -8.18
C GLN A 3 -70.21 -9.45 -6.71
N LYS A 4 -69.78 -10.31 -5.78
CA LYS A 4 -69.81 -10.00 -4.33
C LYS A 4 -68.57 -9.27 -3.80
N LYS A 5 -67.44 -9.25 -4.52
CA LYS A 5 -66.21 -8.56 -4.05
C LYS A 5 -66.25 -7.03 -4.24
N SER A 6 -66.96 -6.53 -5.26
CA SER A 6 -67.03 -5.08 -5.53
C SER A 6 -67.86 -4.31 -4.49
N PHE A 7 -68.82 -4.97 -3.83
CA PHE A 7 -69.75 -4.31 -2.91
C PHE A 7 -69.15 -4.09 -1.51
N PHE A 8 -68.19 -4.92 -1.09
CA PHE A 8 -67.62 -4.85 0.26
C PHE A 8 -66.71 -3.62 0.45
N CYS A 9 -65.94 -3.23 -0.57
CA CYS A 9 -65.02 -2.09 -0.49
C CYS A 9 -65.75 -0.73 -0.39
N MET A 10 -66.92 -0.61 -1.03
CA MET A 10 -67.62 0.67 -1.16
C MET A 10 -68.28 1.14 0.16
N ASN A 11 -68.63 0.21 1.06
CA ASN A 11 -69.16 0.55 2.37
C ASN A 11 -68.06 0.93 3.38
N THR A 12 -66.84 0.41 3.24
CA THR A 12 -65.70 0.78 4.08
C THR A 12 -65.17 2.17 3.72
N LEU A 13 -65.19 2.53 2.44
CA LEU A 13 -64.82 3.88 1.97
C LEU A 13 -65.76 4.98 2.50
N LYS A 14 -67.04 4.67 2.73
CA LYS A 14 -68.00 5.62 3.35
C LYS A 14 -67.62 6.00 4.79
N GLN A 15 -66.81 5.20 5.49
CA GLN A 15 -66.35 5.52 6.85
C GLN A 15 -65.16 6.48 6.87
N PHE A 16 -64.47 6.66 5.74
CA PHE A 16 -63.35 7.62 5.60
C PHE A 16 -63.79 9.00 5.10
N ASP A 17 -65.09 9.21 4.90
CA ASP A 17 -65.67 10.49 4.50
C ASP A 17 -65.94 11.34 5.75
N ALA A 18 -65.00 12.22 6.10
CA ALA A 18 -65.04 13.00 7.34
C ALA A 18 -66.07 14.15 7.33
N PHE A 19 -66.75 14.41 6.20
CA PHE A 19 -67.64 15.56 6.02
C PHE A 19 -69.09 15.15 5.78
N ALA A 20 -70.03 15.84 6.45
CA ALA A 20 -71.46 15.62 6.27
C ALA A 20 -71.88 16.02 4.84
N LYS A 21 -72.58 15.12 4.13
CA LYS A 21 -73.03 15.38 2.75
C LYS A 21 -74.18 16.40 2.75
N PRO A 22 -74.14 17.43 1.89
CA PRO A 22 -75.24 18.38 1.77
C PRO A 22 -76.50 17.72 1.20
N LEU A 23 -77.68 18.25 1.56
CA LEU A 23 -79.00 17.78 1.10
C LEU A 23 -79.05 17.69 -0.44
N GLU A 24 -79.69 16.64 -0.97
CA GLU A 24 -79.71 16.36 -2.41
C GLU A 24 -80.35 17.48 -3.26
N GLU A 25 -81.26 18.26 -2.66
CA GLU A 25 -81.94 19.40 -3.30
C GLU A 25 -81.02 20.61 -3.58
N VAL A 26 -79.87 20.68 -2.93
CA VAL A 26 -78.86 21.76 -3.10
C VAL A 26 -77.70 21.30 -4.01
N GLN A 27 -77.67 20.03 -4.41
CA GLN A 27 -76.59 19.46 -5.22
C GLN A 27 -76.93 19.47 -6.71
N ILE A 28 -76.22 20.30 -7.48
CA ILE A 28 -76.25 20.23 -8.96
C ILE A 28 -75.13 19.30 -9.41
N LYS A 29 -75.48 18.07 -9.82
CA LYS A 29 -74.53 17.09 -10.35
C LYS A 29 -74.32 17.35 -11.84
N THR A 30 -73.14 17.86 -12.22
CA THR A 30 -72.76 18.03 -13.62
C THR A 30 -71.81 16.92 -14.06
N VAL A 31 -72.10 16.30 -15.21
CA VAL A 31 -71.26 15.24 -15.80
C VAL A 31 -69.85 15.78 -16.10
N TRP A 32 -69.78 17.03 -16.59
CA TRP A 32 -68.51 17.73 -16.85
C TRP A 32 -67.67 17.94 -15.59
N GLY A 33 -68.28 18.31 -14.46
CA GLY A 33 -67.57 18.46 -13.19
C GLY A 33 -66.94 17.14 -12.73
N GLY A 34 -67.66 16.03 -12.89
CA GLY A 34 -67.14 14.68 -12.59
C GLY A 34 -65.96 14.27 -13.48
N ILE A 35 -66.02 14.57 -14.79
CA ILE A 35 -64.91 14.30 -15.72
C ILE A 35 -63.68 15.12 -15.34
N VAL A 36 -63.84 16.41 -15.05
CA VAL A 36 -62.74 17.28 -14.64
C VAL A 36 -62.09 16.78 -13.35
N SER A 37 -62.89 16.42 -12.33
CA SER A 37 -62.36 15.84 -11.08
C SER A 37 -61.60 14.53 -11.31
N LEU A 38 -62.08 13.67 -12.22
CA LEU A 38 -61.41 12.40 -12.56
C LEU A 38 -60.05 12.66 -13.24
N VAL A 39 -60.00 13.59 -14.19
CA VAL A 39 -58.76 13.97 -14.88
C VAL A 39 -57.77 14.56 -13.90
N CYS A 40 -58.20 15.49 -13.04
CA CYS A 40 -57.35 16.08 -12.00
C CYS A 40 -56.81 15.02 -11.02
N PHE A 41 -57.65 14.07 -10.61
CA PHE A 41 -57.19 13.00 -9.72
C PHE A 41 -56.13 12.11 -10.40
N LEU A 42 -56.34 11.75 -11.66
CA LEU A 42 -55.38 10.94 -12.42
C LEU A 42 -54.04 11.67 -12.63
N THR A 43 -54.06 12.97 -12.92
CA THR A 43 -52.82 13.75 -13.06
C THR A 43 -52.09 13.89 -11.74
N ILE A 44 -52.79 14.13 -10.63
CA ILE A 44 -52.20 14.17 -9.29
C ILE A 44 -51.53 12.83 -8.95
N VAL A 45 -52.22 11.71 -9.19
CA VAL A 45 -51.67 10.37 -8.94
C VAL A 45 -50.45 10.09 -9.83
N PHE A 46 -50.50 10.44 -11.11
CA PHE A 46 -49.37 10.28 -12.02
C PHE A 46 -48.14 11.08 -11.54
N LEU A 47 -48.32 12.36 -11.21
CA LEU A 47 -47.24 13.20 -10.70
C LEU A 47 -46.70 12.69 -9.36
N MET A 48 -47.58 12.25 -8.46
CA MET A 48 -47.18 11.68 -7.18
C MET A 48 -46.31 10.44 -7.36
N VAL A 49 -46.71 9.52 -8.24
CA VAL A 49 -45.93 8.30 -8.53
C VAL A 49 -44.60 8.65 -9.19
N SER A 50 -44.59 9.57 -10.17
CA SER A 50 -43.36 9.99 -10.85
C SER A 50 -42.35 10.58 -9.88
N ASN A 51 -42.79 11.52 -9.03
CA ASN A 51 -41.91 12.15 -8.04
C ASN A 51 -41.47 11.14 -6.97
N LEU A 52 -42.32 10.18 -6.61
CA LEU A 52 -41.94 9.13 -5.65
C LEU A 52 -40.87 8.21 -6.25
N VAL A 53 -40.98 7.86 -7.53
CA VAL A 53 -39.96 7.06 -8.22
C VAL A 53 -38.63 7.82 -8.27
N GLU A 54 -38.65 9.12 -8.60
CA GLU A 54 -37.45 9.96 -8.61
C GLU A 54 -36.86 10.17 -7.21
N TYR A 55 -37.70 10.38 -6.18
CA TYR A 55 -37.25 10.49 -4.80
C TYR A 55 -36.64 9.20 -4.25
N LEU A 56 -37.13 8.04 -4.72
CA LEU A 56 -36.57 6.73 -4.39
C LEU A 56 -35.37 6.36 -5.25
N ASP A 57 -35.03 7.16 -6.27
CA ASP A 57 -33.83 6.96 -7.05
C ASP A 57 -32.61 7.35 -6.21
N ASN A 58 -31.73 6.38 -5.98
CA ASN A 58 -30.53 6.56 -5.16
C ASN A 58 -29.29 6.76 -6.04
N THR A 59 -29.44 7.46 -7.18
CA THR A 59 -28.28 7.77 -8.03
C THR A 59 -27.37 8.77 -7.31
N PRO A 60 -26.14 8.39 -6.93
CA PRO A 60 -25.21 9.30 -6.29
C PRO A 60 -24.79 10.40 -7.28
N THR A 61 -24.87 11.65 -6.86
CA THR A 61 -24.35 12.80 -7.62
C THR A 61 -22.95 13.15 -7.13
N GLU A 62 -22.00 13.27 -8.05
CA GLU A 62 -20.62 13.65 -7.73
C GLU A 62 -20.49 15.18 -7.71
N GLU A 63 -20.12 15.74 -6.55
CA GLU A 63 -19.86 17.17 -6.39
C GLU A 63 -18.40 17.41 -5.95
N LEU A 64 -17.78 18.42 -6.56
CA LEU A 64 -16.43 18.85 -6.23
C LEU A 64 -16.48 19.83 -5.06
N PHE A 65 -15.89 19.46 -3.94
CA PHE A 65 -15.74 20.33 -2.77
C PHE A 65 -14.27 20.59 -2.46
N VAL A 66 -13.98 21.76 -1.89
CA VAL A 66 -12.64 22.05 -1.38
C VAL A 66 -12.42 21.26 -0.09
N ASP A 67 -11.41 20.42 -0.08
CA ASP A 67 -11.03 19.69 1.11
C ASP A 67 -10.42 20.63 2.15
N THR A 68 -11.15 20.87 3.24
CA THR A 68 -10.70 21.70 4.37
C THR A 68 -10.07 20.86 5.49
N SER A 69 -9.98 19.54 5.33
CA SER A 69 -9.41 18.68 6.36
C SER A 69 -7.89 18.86 6.46
N ARG A 70 -7.43 19.27 7.64
CA ARG A 70 -5.99 19.43 7.95
C ARG A 70 -5.48 18.22 8.73
N ASN A 71 -4.23 17.85 8.49
CA ASN A 71 -3.48 16.82 9.24
C ASN A 71 -4.13 15.42 9.26
N LYS A 72 -4.94 15.07 8.26
CA LYS A 72 -5.44 13.70 8.13
C LYS A 72 -4.33 12.81 7.55
N LYS A 73 -4.21 11.62 8.11
CA LYS A 73 -3.41 10.54 7.53
C LYS A 73 -4.23 9.82 6.45
N LEU A 74 -3.56 9.40 5.38
CA LEU A 74 -4.10 8.57 4.32
C LEU A 74 -3.62 7.14 4.52
N GLN A 75 -4.57 6.21 4.49
CA GLN A 75 -4.30 4.78 4.52
C GLN A 75 -4.02 4.30 3.09
N ILE A 76 -2.90 3.64 2.86
CA ILE A 76 -2.58 2.98 1.59
C ILE A 76 -2.59 1.47 1.86
N ASN A 77 -3.46 0.74 1.17
CA ASN A 77 -3.53 -0.71 1.26
C ASN A 77 -2.91 -1.31 0.00
N PHE A 78 -1.99 -2.24 0.16
CA PHE A 78 -1.30 -2.85 -0.97
C PHE A 78 -1.08 -4.35 -0.76
N ASP A 79 -0.99 -5.06 -1.88
CA ASP A 79 -0.56 -6.46 -1.99
C ASP A 79 0.22 -6.56 -3.32
N ILE A 80 1.55 -6.61 -3.22
CA ILE A 80 2.48 -6.55 -4.35
C ILE A 80 3.42 -7.75 -4.26
N ILE A 81 3.63 -8.44 -5.38
CA ILE A 81 4.54 -9.58 -5.49
C ILE A 81 5.72 -9.19 -6.38
N VAL A 82 6.92 -9.48 -5.89
CA VAL A 82 8.19 -9.35 -6.62
C VAL A 82 8.81 -10.75 -6.72
N PRO A 83 8.65 -11.49 -7.84
CA PRO A 83 9.00 -12.91 -7.93
C PRO A 83 10.50 -13.21 -7.94
N LYS A 84 11.36 -12.24 -8.29
CA LYS A 84 12.79 -12.44 -8.52
C LYS A 84 13.69 -11.77 -7.48
N ILE A 85 13.13 -11.27 -6.38
CA ILE A 85 13.88 -10.61 -5.29
C ILE A 85 13.38 -11.12 -3.94
N SER A 86 14.31 -11.57 -3.10
CA SER A 86 14.00 -12.05 -1.75
C SER A 86 13.56 -10.93 -0.80
N CYS A 87 12.72 -11.26 0.18
CA CYS A 87 12.17 -10.30 1.14
C CYS A 87 13.21 -9.60 2.02
N ASP A 88 14.34 -10.26 2.27
CA ASP A 88 15.44 -9.71 3.09
C ASP A 88 16.20 -8.59 2.37
N PHE A 89 16.16 -8.61 1.03
CA PHE A 89 16.84 -7.64 0.18
C PHE A 89 15.90 -6.59 -0.41
N LEU A 90 14.64 -6.55 0.02
CA LEU A 90 13.62 -5.65 -0.50
C LEU A 90 13.14 -4.68 0.58
N VAL A 91 13.21 -3.39 0.31
CA VAL A 91 12.81 -2.34 1.25
C VAL A 91 11.64 -1.55 0.68
N LEU A 92 10.75 -1.13 1.58
CA LEU A 92 9.65 -0.21 1.30
C LEU A 92 9.90 1.09 2.06
N ASP A 93 10.03 2.18 1.31
CA ASP A 93 10.20 3.52 1.85
C ASP A 93 9.08 4.43 1.38
N ALA A 94 8.68 5.39 2.22
CA ALA A 94 7.68 6.39 1.90
C ALA A 94 8.19 7.78 2.29
N VAL A 95 8.11 8.72 1.36
CA VAL A 95 8.60 10.09 1.49
C VAL A 95 7.50 11.04 1.05
N ASP A 96 7.17 12.00 1.92
CA ASP A 96 6.28 13.09 1.55
C ASP A 96 7.05 14.32 1.03
N ASN A 97 6.36 15.26 0.39
CA ASN A 97 6.99 16.50 -0.11
C ASN A 97 7.60 17.37 1.02
N SER A 98 7.29 17.10 2.29
CA SER A 98 7.90 17.77 3.44
C SER A 98 9.23 17.11 3.86
N GLY A 99 9.61 16.01 3.21
CA GLY A 99 10.80 15.23 3.55
C GLY A 99 10.64 14.42 4.84
N GLU A 100 9.42 14.32 5.38
CA GLU A 100 9.14 13.42 6.49
C GLU A 100 9.18 11.99 5.96
N THR A 101 9.96 11.17 6.63
CA THR A 101 9.98 9.73 6.39
C THR A 101 9.26 9.07 7.53
N HIS A 102 8.22 8.30 7.21
CA HIS A 102 7.40 7.64 8.22
C HIS A 102 8.13 6.40 8.75
N LEU A 103 9.13 6.62 9.60
CA LEU A 103 9.98 5.57 10.18
C LEU A 103 9.38 4.96 11.45
N GLN A 104 8.28 5.51 11.97
CA GLN A 104 7.78 5.17 13.29
C GLN A 104 6.25 5.17 13.34
N VAL A 105 5.75 3.98 13.67
CA VAL A 105 4.49 3.66 14.36
C VAL A 105 3.30 3.26 13.44
N ASP A 106 2.87 1.99 13.61
CA ASP A 106 1.65 1.34 13.13
C ASP A 106 1.53 0.95 11.64
N HIS A 107 2.62 0.48 11.04
CA HIS A 107 2.55 -0.19 9.74
C HIS A 107 2.33 -1.70 9.93
N ASN A 108 1.14 -2.17 9.55
CA ASN A 108 0.82 -3.60 9.50
C ASN A 108 1.27 -4.17 8.16
N ILE A 109 2.58 -4.11 7.91
CA ILE A 109 3.19 -4.58 6.68
C ILE A 109 3.83 -5.92 6.95
N TYR A 110 3.55 -6.86 6.05
CA TYR A 110 3.99 -8.23 6.13
C TYR A 110 4.77 -8.56 4.86
N LYS A 111 5.88 -9.26 5.04
CA LYS A 111 6.69 -9.85 3.98
C LYS A 111 6.52 -11.36 4.06
N ARG A 112 6.21 -11.99 2.93
CA ARG A 112 6.13 -13.44 2.81
C ARG A 112 7.07 -13.91 1.71
N ARG A 113 8.00 -14.81 2.06
CA ARG A 113 8.95 -15.37 1.11
C ARG A 113 8.24 -16.34 0.16
N LEU A 114 8.55 -16.21 -1.12
CA LEU A 114 8.01 -17.05 -2.19
C LEU A 114 9.13 -17.81 -2.89
N ASN A 115 8.82 -18.98 -3.45
CA ASN A 115 9.69 -19.62 -4.43
C ASN A 115 9.58 -18.91 -5.79
N LEU A 116 10.42 -19.30 -6.74
CA LEU A 116 10.43 -18.73 -8.09
C LEU A 116 9.12 -19.03 -8.85
N GLU A 117 8.39 -20.06 -8.42
CA GLU A 117 7.07 -20.43 -8.92
C GLU A 117 5.91 -19.64 -8.27
N GLY A 118 6.19 -18.74 -7.32
CA GLY A 118 5.20 -17.87 -6.66
C GLY A 118 4.45 -18.50 -5.47
N GLN A 119 4.87 -19.65 -4.98
CA GLN A 119 4.33 -20.35 -3.82
C GLN A 119 5.03 -19.92 -2.52
N PRO A 120 4.31 -19.85 -1.39
CA PRO A 120 4.88 -19.42 -0.12
C PRO A 120 5.82 -20.47 0.49
N ILE A 121 7.02 -20.02 0.89
CA ILE A 121 8.04 -20.86 1.55
C ILE A 121 7.96 -20.71 3.08
N SER A 122 7.63 -19.52 3.56
CA SER A 122 7.56 -19.18 4.98
C SER A 122 6.22 -18.56 5.35
N ASP A 123 5.91 -18.60 6.64
CA ASP A 123 4.84 -17.77 7.20
C ASP A 123 5.18 -16.27 7.02
N PRO A 124 4.17 -15.39 7.00
CA PRO A 124 4.38 -13.96 6.88
C PRO A 124 5.09 -13.42 8.11
N GLU A 125 6.19 -12.71 7.88
CA GLU A 125 6.91 -11.98 8.92
C GLU A 125 6.49 -10.51 8.88
N LYS A 126 6.27 -9.91 10.04
CA LYS A 126 6.01 -8.48 10.12
C LYS A 126 7.29 -7.73 9.78
N SER A 127 7.23 -6.82 8.81
CA SER A 127 8.41 -6.04 8.44
C SER A 127 8.62 -4.91 9.43
N ASP A 128 9.71 -4.96 10.19
CA ASP A 128 10.16 -3.83 11.00
C ASP A 128 10.88 -2.75 10.15
N ASP A 129 11.17 -3.04 8.87
CA ASP A 129 12.04 -2.26 7.98
C ASP A 129 11.44 -0.97 7.38
N VAL A 130 10.23 -0.54 7.76
CA VAL A 130 9.81 0.82 7.40
C VAL A 130 10.55 1.79 8.32
N GLY A 131 11.75 2.16 7.90
CA GLY A 131 12.57 3.12 8.62
C GLY A 131 13.23 2.64 9.89
N SER A 132 13.31 1.33 10.12
CA SER A 132 14.17 0.82 11.15
C SER A 132 15.60 1.24 10.84
N LYS A 133 16.10 2.12 11.71
CA LYS A 133 17.52 2.16 12.03
C LYS A 133 17.87 0.74 12.46
N LYS A 134 18.28 -0.12 11.51
CA LYS A 134 19.39 -1.03 11.79
C LYS A 134 20.53 -0.10 12.12
N THR A 135 20.55 0.29 13.39
CA THR A 135 21.71 0.84 14.04
C THR A 135 22.67 -0.34 13.94
N LEU A 136 23.42 -0.40 12.84
CA LEU A 136 24.76 -0.93 12.91
C LEU A 136 25.36 -0.03 13.98
N ASN A 137 25.33 -0.50 15.22
CA ASN A 137 25.95 0.16 16.34
C ASN A 137 27.35 0.53 15.85
N PRO A 138 27.67 1.83 15.65
CA PRO A 138 29.03 2.24 15.33
C PRO A 138 29.91 2.10 16.58
N THR A 139 29.49 1.33 17.59
CA THR A 139 30.17 1.20 18.88
C THR A 139 31.34 0.23 18.85
N SER A 140 31.82 -0.17 17.66
CA SER A 140 33.20 -0.64 17.49
C SER A 140 34.04 0.31 16.63
N MET A 141 33.70 1.59 16.57
CA MET A 141 34.59 2.66 16.11
C MET A 141 35.01 3.48 17.33
N LEU A 142 36.33 3.48 17.59
CA LEU A 142 37.06 4.18 18.66
C LEU A 142 36.82 3.70 20.11
N LYS A 143 37.53 2.64 20.49
CA LYS A 143 38.35 2.70 21.71
C LYS A 143 39.79 2.33 21.35
N SER A 144 40.54 3.31 20.85
CA SER A 144 41.98 3.36 21.10
C SER A 144 42.14 3.62 22.60
N ASN A 145 42.07 2.54 23.39
CA ASN A 145 42.62 2.60 24.74
C ASN A 145 44.13 2.64 24.55
N GLU A 146 44.68 3.86 24.60
CA GLU A 146 46.05 4.08 25.02
C GLU A 146 46.21 3.49 26.43
N THR A 147 46.63 2.24 26.46
CA THR A 147 47.48 1.75 27.53
C THR A 147 48.69 1.16 26.87
N ASP A 148 49.78 1.92 26.92
CA ASP A 148 51.13 1.44 26.72
C ASP A 148 51.30 0.09 27.42
N ASN A 149 51.41 -0.97 26.63
CA ASN A 149 52.11 -2.17 27.02
C ASN A 149 52.67 -2.80 25.77
N ALA A 150 53.94 -2.46 25.53
CA ALA A 150 54.83 -3.16 24.64
C ALA A 150 54.79 -4.66 24.95
N ASN A 151 54.16 -5.44 24.07
CA ASN A 151 54.47 -6.84 23.88
C ASN A 151 54.23 -7.21 22.42
N ASN A 152 55.30 -7.69 21.78
CA ASN A 152 55.41 -7.99 20.37
C ASN A 152 54.37 -9.02 19.90
N THR A 153 53.38 -8.55 19.14
CA THR A 153 52.83 -9.29 18.01
C THR A 153 52.76 -8.29 16.87
N ALA A 154 53.58 -8.47 15.83
CA ALA A 154 53.44 -7.67 14.62
C ALA A 154 51.98 -7.72 14.17
N GLU A 155 51.32 -6.57 14.16
CA GLU A 155 49.93 -6.44 13.76
C GLU A 155 49.81 -6.96 12.32
N LEU A 156 49.24 -8.16 12.17
CA LEU A 156 49.20 -8.87 10.91
C LEU A 156 48.21 -8.15 9.98
N CYS A 157 48.73 -7.22 9.19
CA CYS A 157 48.01 -6.49 8.15
C CYS A 157 47.41 -7.48 7.14
N GLY A 158 46.09 -7.65 7.17
CA GLY A 158 45.35 -8.48 6.22
C GLY A 158 45.26 -7.83 4.84
N SER A 159 45.23 -8.65 3.79
CA SER A 159 45.13 -8.18 2.40
C SER A 159 43.73 -7.64 2.08
N CYS A 160 43.66 -6.51 1.38
CA CYS A 160 42.43 -5.99 0.78
C CYS A 160 42.25 -6.48 -0.66
N TYR A 161 42.98 -7.50 -1.10
CA TYR A 161 42.88 -8.09 -2.45
C TYR A 161 43.03 -7.05 -3.58
N GLY A 162 43.92 -6.05 -3.40
CA GLY A 162 44.17 -5.00 -4.39
C GLY A 162 43.29 -3.76 -4.24
N ALA A 163 42.38 -3.74 -3.27
CA ALA A 163 41.53 -2.59 -2.97
C ALA A 163 42.13 -1.61 -1.93
N GLU A 164 43.41 -1.76 -1.58
CA GLU A 164 44.10 -0.87 -0.62
C GLU A 164 44.07 0.60 -1.10
N SER A 165 43.93 1.53 -0.15
CA SER A 165 43.90 2.98 -0.41
C SER A 165 44.64 3.75 0.68
N LEU A 166 44.88 5.05 0.44
CA LEU A 166 45.49 5.94 1.44
C LEU A 166 44.67 5.98 2.76
N THR A 167 43.36 5.71 2.70
CA THR A 167 42.46 5.69 3.86
C THR A 167 42.23 4.30 4.43
N ILE A 168 42.42 3.23 3.64
CA ILE A 168 42.29 1.83 4.07
C ILE A 168 43.54 1.07 3.60
N PRO A 169 44.65 1.14 4.37
CA PRO A 169 45.90 0.50 3.99
C PRO A 169 45.89 -1.02 4.24
N CYS A 170 44.97 -1.52 5.06
CA CYS A 170 44.88 -2.93 5.45
C CYS A 170 43.43 -3.37 5.70
N CYS A 171 43.14 -4.66 5.49
CA CYS A 171 41.80 -5.23 5.70
C CYS A 171 41.86 -6.47 6.57
N ASN A 172 41.53 -6.30 7.85
CA ASN A 172 41.60 -7.36 8.86
C ASN A 172 40.25 -8.07 9.04
N THR A 173 39.14 -7.38 8.78
CA THR A 173 37.78 -7.93 8.86
C THR A 173 37.10 -7.97 7.49
N CYS A 174 36.06 -8.79 7.37
CA CYS A 174 35.24 -8.84 6.16
C CYS A 174 34.66 -7.47 5.80
N ASP A 175 34.26 -6.69 6.81
CA ASP A 175 33.69 -5.36 6.62
C ASP A 175 34.74 -4.33 6.16
N ASP A 176 36.02 -4.52 6.48
CA ASP A 176 37.12 -3.71 5.94
C ASP A 176 37.29 -3.97 4.44
N VAL A 177 37.27 -5.25 4.02
CA VAL A 177 37.36 -5.61 2.59
C VAL A 177 36.14 -5.07 1.84
N LYS A 178 34.92 -5.20 2.39
CA LYS A 178 33.71 -4.61 1.81
C LYS A 178 33.83 -3.10 1.63
N ARG A 179 34.33 -2.37 2.64
CA ARG A 179 34.52 -0.92 2.55
C ARG A 179 35.55 -0.55 1.48
N ALA A 180 36.67 -1.27 1.42
CA ALA A 180 37.71 -1.04 0.42
C ALA A 180 37.18 -1.25 -1.01
N TYR A 181 36.44 -2.34 -1.25
CA TYR A 181 35.80 -2.64 -2.54
C TYR A 181 34.75 -1.60 -2.90
N LYS A 182 33.92 -1.17 -1.93
CA LYS A 182 32.92 -0.12 -2.11
C LYS A 182 33.55 1.22 -2.50
N MET A 183 34.68 1.61 -1.89
CA MET A 183 35.39 2.84 -2.29
C MET A 183 35.94 2.78 -3.72
N LYS A 184 36.19 1.57 -4.23
CA LYS A 184 36.65 1.33 -5.60
C LYS A 184 35.50 1.04 -6.58
N ASN A 185 34.24 0.98 -6.11
CA ASN A 185 33.09 0.48 -6.86
C ASN A 185 33.37 -0.90 -7.51
N TRP A 186 33.96 -1.81 -6.74
CA TRP A 186 34.25 -3.18 -7.18
C TRP A 186 33.21 -4.17 -6.65
N ASP A 187 32.86 -5.14 -7.49
CA ASP A 187 31.95 -6.22 -7.11
C ASP A 187 32.57 -7.08 -6.00
N PHE A 188 31.84 -7.23 -4.90
CA PHE A 188 32.31 -7.96 -3.73
C PHE A 188 31.74 -9.38 -3.71
N HIS A 189 32.60 -10.37 -3.84
CA HIS A 189 32.22 -11.77 -3.77
C HIS A 189 32.71 -12.38 -2.44
N PRO A 190 31.82 -12.68 -1.48
CA PRO A 190 32.23 -13.12 -0.14
C PRO A 190 32.98 -14.45 -0.15
N TYR A 191 32.73 -15.30 -1.14
CA TYR A 191 33.37 -16.62 -1.29
C TYR A 191 34.87 -16.57 -1.60
N SER A 192 35.33 -15.52 -2.30
CA SER A 192 36.75 -15.36 -2.66
C SER A 192 37.60 -14.77 -1.53
N ILE A 193 36.97 -14.34 -0.43
CA ILE A 193 37.62 -13.53 0.61
C ILE A 193 37.67 -14.34 1.91
N GLU A 194 38.88 -14.56 2.43
CA GLU A 194 39.08 -15.42 3.60
C GLU A 194 38.48 -14.81 4.87
N GLN A 195 38.55 -13.49 5.00
CA GLN A 195 37.98 -12.74 6.11
C GLN A 195 36.46 -12.89 6.23
N CYS A 196 35.77 -13.34 5.18
CA CYS A 196 34.31 -13.42 5.09
C CYS A 196 33.73 -14.83 5.27
N LYS A 197 34.58 -15.86 5.34
CA LYS A 197 34.15 -17.27 5.44
C LYS A 197 33.36 -17.58 6.71
N ASN A 198 33.59 -16.82 7.79
CA ASN A 198 32.96 -17.05 9.10
C ASN A 198 31.67 -16.23 9.34
N GLN A 199 31.28 -15.34 8.41
CA GLN A 199 30.13 -14.44 8.56
C GLN A 199 28.92 -14.96 7.76
N SER A 200 28.43 -16.14 8.11
CA SER A 200 27.44 -16.92 7.37
C SER A 200 26.09 -16.22 7.16
N SER A 201 25.60 -15.44 8.13
CA SER A 201 24.27 -14.81 8.04
C SER A 201 24.15 -13.75 6.95
N GLN A 202 25.20 -12.96 6.70
CA GLN A 202 25.19 -11.94 5.64
C GLN A 202 25.41 -12.55 4.26
N ASN A 203 26.22 -13.61 4.18
CA ASN A 203 26.44 -14.35 2.94
C ASN A 203 25.15 -15.02 2.48
N GLU A 204 24.37 -15.59 3.41
CA GLU A 204 23.07 -16.19 3.11
C GLU A 204 22.05 -15.19 2.51
N MET A 205 22.05 -13.93 2.97
CA MET A 205 21.16 -12.90 2.44
C MET A 205 21.48 -12.62 0.96
N TYR A 206 22.77 -12.49 0.63
CA TYR A 206 23.21 -12.31 -0.77
C TYR A 206 22.97 -13.56 -1.61
N ASP A 207 23.15 -14.75 -1.04
CA ASP A 207 22.92 -16.01 -1.76
C ASP A 207 21.45 -16.24 -2.11
N LYS A 208 20.53 -15.73 -1.29
CA LYS A 208 19.08 -15.83 -1.46
C LYS A 208 18.50 -14.67 -2.26
N ALA A 209 19.21 -13.54 -2.39
CA ALA A 209 18.70 -12.29 -2.94
C ALA A 209 17.91 -12.42 -4.26
N PHE A 210 18.35 -13.30 -5.18
CA PHE A 210 17.70 -13.53 -6.49
C PHE A 210 17.21 -14.97 -6.71
N LYS A 211 17.17 -15.79 -5.66
CA LYS A 211 16.72 -17.20 -5.76
C LYS A 211 15.31 -17.40 -5.18
N GLU A 212 14.71 -16.32 -4.71
CA GLU A 212 13.40 -16.30 -4.06
C GLU A 212 12.64 -15.05 -4.50
N GLY A 213 11.33 -15.09 -4.34
CA GLY A 213 10.46 -13.93 -4.48
C GLY A 213 9.96 -13.42 -3.13
N CYS A 214 9.30 -12.28 -3.15
CA CYS A 214 8.67 -11.68 -2.00
C CYS A 214 7.27 -11.19 -2.30
N GLN A 215 6.32 -11.52 -1.43
CA GLN A 215 5.02 -10.86 -1.35
C GLN A 215 5.05 -9.82 -0.22
N LEU A 216 4.80 -8.55 -0.56
CA LEU A 216 4.62 -7.47 0.41
C LEU A 216 3.17 -7.07 0.41
N TYR A 217 2.55 -7.16 1.58
CA TYR A 217 1.16 -6.75 1.72
C TYR A 217 0.91 -6.12 3.08
N GLY A 218 -0.07 -5.23 3.13
CA GLY A 218 -0.41 -4.58 4.38
C GLY A 218 -0.97 -3.18 4.19
N THR A 219 -0.80 -2.40 5.24
CA THR A 219 -1.32 -1.05 5.32
C THR A 219 -0.23 -0.08 5.75
N LEU A 220 -0.01 0.94 4.93
CA LEU A 220 0.86 2.08 5.19
C LEU A 220 0.00 3.30 5.54
N LEU A 221 0.40 4.04 6.57
CA LEU A 221 -0.31 5.24 7.02
C LEU A 221 0.57 6.46 6.79
N VAL A 222 0.25 7.27 5.77
CA VAL A 222 1.06 8.42 5.34
C VAL A 222 0.34 9.75 5.58
N ASN A 223 1.05 10.88 5.55
CA ASN A 223 0.41 12.18 5.46
C ASN A 223 -0.41 12.29 4.15
N ARG A 224 -1.61 12.86 4.21
CA ARG A 224 -2.44 13.10 3.01
C ARG A 224 -1.95 14.33 2.24
N VAL A 225 -0.75 14.21 1.67
CA VAL A 225 -0.08 15.21 0.85
C VAL A 225 0.54 14.53 -0.38
N SER A 226 1.02 15.33 -1.33
CA SER A 226 1.85 14.80 -2.40
C SER A 226 3.10 14.13 -1.81
N GLY A 227 3.41 12.94 -2.32
CA GLY A 227 4.53 12.12 -1.89
C GLY A 227 4.68 10.90 -2.80
N SER A 228 5.67 10.07 -2.50
CA SER A 228 5.87 8.78 -3.17
C SER A 228 6.26 7.71 -2.15
N PHE A 229 5.93 6.47 -2.47
CA PHE A 229 6.52 5.32 -1.81
C PHE A 229 7.24 4.49 -2.87
N HIS A 230 8.39 3.94 -2.52
CA HIS A 230 9.23 3.15 -3.41
C HIS A 230 9.48 1.79 -2.79
N ILE A 231 9.43 0.75 -3.62
CA ILE A 231 9.87 -0.59 -3.27
C ILE A 231 11.15 -0.83 -4.06
N ALA A 232 12.27 -0.96 -3.36
CA ALA A 232 13.59 -1.04 -3.99
C ALA A 232 14.43 -2.18 -3.41
N PRO A 233 15.24 -2.86 -4.25
CA PRO A 233 16.25 -3.77 -3.75
C PRO A 233 17.35 -3.02 -3.01
N GLY A 234 17.96 -3.67 -2.03
CA GLY A 234 19.10 -3.16 -1.28
C GLY A 234 18.84 -3.06 0.22
N MET A 235 19.93 -2.94 0.97
CA MET A 235 19.84 -2.60 2.39
C MET A 235 19.59 -1.10 2.52
N SER A 236 18.54 -0.70 3.21
CA SER A 236 18.30 0.72 3.51
C SER A 236 19.23 1.20 4.62
N PHE A 237 19.83 2.37 4.41
CA PHE A 237 20.51 3.09 5.46
C PHE A 237 20.16 4.58 5.38
N SER A 238 19.90 5.17 6.55
CA SER A 238 19.61 6.60 6.68
C SER A 238 20.90 7.32 7.07
N PHE A 239 21.42 8.20 6.20
CA PHE A 239 22.58 9.05 6.48
C PHE A 239 22.25 10.52 6.22
N ASN A 240 22.43 11.39 7.21
CA ASN A 240 22.18 12.84 7.09
C ASN A 240 20.81 13.22 6.46
N HIS A 241 19.71 12.64 6.94
CA HIS A 241 18.35 12.86 6.41
C HIS A 241 18.15 12.42 4.93
N MET A 242 19.10 11.67 4.35
CA MET A 242 18.93 11.01 3.06
C MET A 242 18.78 9.50 3.26
N HIS A 243 17.78 8.92 2.62
CA HIS A 243 17.59 7.48 2.53
C HIS A 243 18.29 6.96 1.28
N VAL A 244 19.24 6.06 1.47
CA VAL A 244 20.01 5.47 0.39
C VAL A 244 19.87 3.95 0.47
N HIS A 245 19.63 3.33 -0.68
CA HIS A 245 19.63 1.88 -0.83
C HIS A 245 21.04 1.43 -1.21
N ASP A 246 21.65 0.59 -0.37
CA ASP A 246 22.89 -0.10 -0.75
C ASP A 246 22.54 -1.37 -1.52
N VAL A 247 22.79 -1.35 -2.81
CA VAL A 247 22.61 -2.50 -3.70
C VAL A 247 23.86 -3.38 -3.80
N HIS A 248 25.00 -2.98 -3.20
CA HIS A 248 26.21 -3.82 -3.22
C HIS A 248 25.95 -5.14 -2.49
N PRO A 249 26.45 -6.27 -3.03
CA PRO A 249 27.45 -6.43 -4.09
C PRO A 249 26.88 -6.50 -5.51
N PHE A 250 25.60 -6.20 -5.70
CA PHE A 250 24.93 -6.36 -6.99
C PHE A 250 24.95 -5.04 -7.78
N SER A 251 25.28 -5.13 -9.07
CA SER A 251 25.15 -3.99 -10.00
C SER A 251 23.68 -3.58 -10.13
N SER A 252 23.42 -2.29 -10.36
CA SER A 252 22.06 -1.79 -10.61
C SER A 252 21.38 -2.45 -11.81
N SER A 253 22.14 -3.02 -12.74
CA SER A 253 21.63 -3.76 -13.91
C SER A 253 21.28 -5.21 -13.62
N SER A 254 21.65 -5.75 -12.46
CA SER A 254 21.60 -7.19 -12.17
C SER A 254 20.31 -7.64 -11.46
N PHE A 255 19.40 -6.73 -11.14
CA PHE A 255 18.14 -7.05 -10.49
C PHE A 255 16.95 -6.87 -11.43
N ASN A 256 15.97 -7.77 -11.29
CA ASN A 256 14.74 -7.76 -12.06
C ASN A 256 13.58 -7.32 -11.15
N THR A 257 13.09 -6.10 -11.37
CA THR A 257 11.99 -5.48 -10.62
C THR A 257 10.61 -5.75 -11.23
N THR A 258 10.49 -6.80 -12.06
CA THR A 258 9.17 -7.28 -12.51
C THR A 258 8.31 -7.50 -11.28
N HIS A 259 7.09 -6.99 -11.31
CA HIS A 259 6.20 -7.07 -10.15
C HIS A 259 4.75 -7.19 -10.59
N ILE A 260 3.96 -7.78 -9.69
CA ILE A 260 2.53 -7.98 -9.86
C ILE A 260 1.85 -7.21 -8.74
N ILE A 261 1.02 -6.24 -9.11
CA ILE A 261 0.16 -5.50 -8.17
C ILE A 261 -1.14 -6.29 -8.08
N ARG A 262 -1.30 -7.08 -7.00
CA ARG A 262 -2.56 -7.79 -6.74
C ARG A 262 -3.62 -6.81 -6.26
N HIS A 263 -3.22 -5.88 -5.40
CA HIS A 263 -4.11 -4.84 -4.92
C HIS A 263 -3.36 -3.55 -4.60
N LEU A 264 -3.94 -2.41 -4.96
CA LEU A 264 -3.50 -1.09 -4.49
C LEU A 264 -4.70 -0.16 -4.34
N SER A 265 -4.94 0.34 -3.13
CA SER A 265 -6.04 1.27 -2.84
C SER A 265 -5.65 2.32 -1.82
N PHE A 266 -6.40 3.43 -1.85
CA PHE A 266 -6.21 4.58 -0.97
C PHE A 266 -7.48 4.82 -0.15
N GLY A 267 -7.33 4.88 1.17
CA GLY A 267 -8.41 5.06 2.12
C GLY A 267 -9.09 3.76 2.54
N GLN A 268 -10.33 3.87 3.01
CA GLN A 268 -11.16 2.73 3.37
C GLN A 268 -11.82 2.15 2.12
N LYS A 269 -12.00 0.82 2.11
CA LYS A 269 -12.70 0.14 1.03
C LYS A 269 -14.16 0.61 1.00
N LEU A 270 -14.53 1.30 -0.07
CA LEU A 270 -15.91 1.73 -0.29
C LEU A 270 -16.66 0.64 -1.06
N GLU A 271 -17.76 0.13 -0.51
CA GLU A 271 -18.55 -0.93 -1.13
C GLU A 271 -19.07 -0.53 -2.53
N SER A 272 -19.38 0.76 -2.74
CA SER A 272 -19.88 1.30 -4.02
C SER A 272 -18.83 1.40 -5.14
N ILE A 273 -17.53 1.34 -4.86
CA ILE A 273 -16.48 1.40 -5.91
C ILE A 273 -16.38 0.06 -6.65
N THR A 274 -16.81 -1.04 -6.01
CA THR A 274 -16.79 -2.37 -6.64
C THR A 274 -17.76 -2.49 -7.82
N SER A 275 -18.79 -1.64 -7.92
CA SER A 275 -19.76 -1.66 -9.01
C SER A 275 -19.37 -0.85 -10.25
N HIS A 276 -18.34 0.02 -10.17
CA HIS A 276 -18.00 0.97 -11.25
C HIS A 276 -16.59 0.82 -11.86
N GLY A 277 -15.81 -0.21 -11.50
CA GLY A 277 -14.56 -0.52 -12.23
C GLY A 277 -13.34 -0.92 -11.41
N GLY A 278 -13.46 -1.11 -10.08
CA GLY A 278 -12.34 -1.54 -9.24
C GLY A 278 -11.21 -0.51 -9.15
N ASN A 279 -10.09 -0.85 -8.49
CA ASN A 279 -8.92 0.03 -8.49
C ASN A 279 -8.13 -0.18 -9.80
N PRO A 280 -7.65 0.87 -10.47
CA PRO A 280 -7.03 0.76 -11.80
C PRO A 280 -5.80 -0.15 -11.87
N LEU A 281 -5.08 -0.30 -10.76
CA LEU A 281 -3.83 -1.07 -10.68
C LEU A 281 -4.02 -2.47 -10.12
N ASP A 282 -5.24 -2.85 -9.74
CA ASP A 282 -5.51 -4.20 -9.24
C ASP A 282 -5.29 -5.24 -10.36
N SER A 283 -4.60 -6.32 -10.02
CA SER A 283 -4.25 -7.43 -10.93
C SER A 283 -3.45 -7.01 -12.17
N THR A 284 -2.59 -6.00 -12.03
CA THR A 284 -1.66 -5.57 -13.09
C THR A 284 -0.29 -6.21 -12.93
N GLU A 285 0.36 -6.51 -14.04
CA GLU A 285 1.74 -7.01 -14.08
C GLU A 285 2.60 -6.03 -14.89
N SER A 286 3.75 -5.68 -14.34
CA SER A 286 4.73 -4.82 -14.99
C SER A 286 6.05 -5.56 -15.10
N ILE A 287 6.50 -5.75 -16.34
CA ILE A 287 7.72 -6.49 -16.67
C ILE A 287 8.89 -5.50 -16.76
N ALA A 288 9.95 -5.78 -16.02
CA ALA A 288 11.21 -5.04 -16.10
C ALA A 288 12.23 -5.82 -16.94
N GLU A 289 12.63 -5.28 -18.09
CA GLU A 289 13.57 -5.89 -19.05
C GLU A 289 15.07 -5.77 -18.63
N GLU A 290 15.37 -5.78 -17.33
CA GLU A 290 16.70 -5.56 -16.69
C GLU A 290 17.09 -4.09 -16.42
N GLY A 291 17.86 -3.90 -15.34
CA GLY A 291 17.97 -2.67 -14.57
C GLY A 291 18.49 -1.44 -15.32
N LYS A 292 17.54 -0.57 -15.69
CA LYS A 292 17.73 0.87 -15.84
C LYS A 292 16.73 1.62 -14.96
#